data_AF-A0A0N8K412-F1
#
_entry.id   AF-A0A0N8K412-F1
#
_cell.length_a   1.000
_cell.length_b   1.000
_cell.length_c   1.000
_cell.angle_alpha   90.00
_cell.angle_beta   90.00
_cell.angle_gamma   90.00
#
_symmetry.space_group_name_H-M   'P 1'
#
loop_
_entity.id
_entity.type
_entity.pdbx_description
1 polymer ?
#
loop_
_entity_poly.entity_id
_entity_poly.type
_entity_poly.pdbx_seq_one_letter_code
_entity_poly.pdbx_strand_id
1 'polypeptide(L)'
;MNYASKLKSGGSGYVRNAGKRWRYEDERELRALVRRGVPLQRISLKLGRPEGAIRTKASALHLDLVEAPQGVPVSRPSLKPRSLQAGTGDIVPFAREARQLELFN
;
A
#
# COMPACT_ATOMS: atom_id res chain seq x y z
N MET A 1 -8.07 -24.54 -8.47
CA MET A 1 -8.56 -23.26 -7.90
C MET A 1 -7.41 -22.25 -7.87
N ASN A 2 -7.46 -21.20 -8.71
CA ASN A 2 -6.39 -20.21 -8.87
C ASN A 2 -6.91 -18.82 -8.43
N TYR A 3 -6.57 -18.40 -7.20
CA TYR A 3 -6.90 -17.07 -6.70
C TYR A 3 -5.73 -16.11 -6.93
N ALA A 4 -5.38 -15.91 -8.20
CA ALA A 4 -4.40 -14.92 -8.64
C ALA A 4 -5.13 -13.63 -9.08
N SER A 5 -5.88 -13.00 -8.17
CA SER A 5 -6.58 -11.75 -8.45
C SER A 5 -5.75 -10.56 -8.01
N LYS A 6 -5.06 -9.97 -9.00
CA LYS A 6 -4.89 -8.53 -9.22
C LYS A 6 -5.01 -7.63 -7.98
N LEU A 7 -3.91 -7.45 -7.26
CA LEU A 7 -3.68 -6.23 -6.48
C LEU A 7 -2.43 -5.55 -7.04
N LYS A 8 -2.67 -4.56 -7.90
CA LYS A 8 -1.65 -3.63 -8.40
C LYS A 8 -1.35 -2.63 -7.27
N SER A 9 -0.50 -3.02 -6.34
CA SER A 9 0.16 -2.11 -5.40
C SER A 9 1.67 -2.38 -5.51
N GLY A 10 2.40 -1.38 -5.97
CA GLY A 10 3.84 -1.47 -6.28
C GLY A 10 4.63 -2.12 -5.15
N GLY A 11 5.32 -3.22 -5.46
CA GLY A 11 6.10 -3.94 -4.47
C GLY A 11 6.52 -5.32 -4.93
N SER A 12 7.40 -5.40 -5.93
CA SER A 12 8.10 -6.65 -6.30
C SER A 12 8.69 -7.40 -5.08
N GLY A 13 8.92 -6.72 -3.94
CA GLY A 13 9.32 -7.35 -2.67
C GLY A 13 8.28 -8.25 -1.98
N TYR A 14 6.97 -7.96 -2.11
CA TYR A 14 5.92 -8.65 -1.36
C TYR A 14 5.76 -10.12 -1.80
N VAL A 15 5.78 -10.36 -3.12
CA VAL A 15 5.79 -11.73 -3.67
C VAL A 15 7.14 -12.42 -3.43
N ARG A 16 8.26 -11.69 -3.51
CA ARG A 16 9.59 -12.25 -3.22
C ARG A 16 9.73 -12.75 -1.78
N ASN A 17 9.01 -12.17 -0.83
CA ASN A 17 9.03 -12.60 0.58
C ASN A 17 8.21 -13.87 0.84
N ALA A 18 7.42 -14.36 -0.13
CA ALA A 18 6.65 -15.61 0.01
C ALA A 18 7.54 -16.84 0.22
N GLY A 19 8.66 -16.90 -0.51
CA GLY A 19 9.61 -18.01 -0.46
C GLY A 19 10.76 -17.84 0.53
N LYS A 20 10.82 -16.71 1.26
CA LYS A 20 11.85 -16.51 2.27
C LYS A 20 11.62 -17.42 3.46
N ARG A 21 12.71 -18.02 3.96
CA ARG A 21 12.69 -18.82 5.20
C ARG A 21 12.07 -18.01 6.34
N TRP A 22 11.24 -18.67 7.14
CA TRP A 22 10.67 -18.09 8.35
C TRP A 22 11.76 -17.99 9.41
N ARG A 23 11.90 -16.80 9.99
CA ARG A 23 12.78 -16.61 11.13
C ARG A 23 12.02 -16.90 12.43
N TYR A 24 12.76 -17.22 13.48
CA TYR A 24 12.16 -17.47 14.78
C TYR A 24 11.42 -16.24 15.32
N GLU A 25 11.96 -15.03 15.08
CA GLU A 25 11.25 -13.80 15.44
C GLU A 25 9.90 -13.64 14.72
N ASP A 26 9.83 -13.97 13.42
CA ASP A 26 8.61 -13.88 12.61
C ASP A 26 7.52 -14.84 13.14
N GLU A 27 7.92 -16.05 13.53
CA GLU A 27 7.00 -17.05 14.07
C GLU A 27 6.48 -16.68 15.47
N ARG A 28 7.34 -16.10 16.29
CA ARG A 28 6.96 -15.59 17.61
C ARG A 28 5.99 -14.42 17.48
N GLU A 29 6.27 -13.51 16.54
CA GLU A 29 5.40 -12.38 16.24
C GLU A 29 4.05 -12.85 15.69
N LEU A 30 4.04 -13.82 14.77
CA LEU A 30 2.81 -14.43 14.26
C LEU A 30 1.95 -15.00 15.39
N ARG A 31 2.55 -15.79 16.29
CA ARG A 31 1.85 -16.33 17.47
C ARG A 31 1.28 -15.25 18.37
N ALA A 32 2.03 -14.17 18.61
CA ALA A 32 1.57 -13.06 19.43
C ALA A 32 0.40 -12.31 18.78
N LEU A 33 0.43 -12.10 17.46
CA LEU A 33 -0.63 -11.42 16.72
C LEU A 33 -1.91 -12.26 16.65
N VAL A 34 -1.77 -13.57 16.44
CA VAL A 34 -2.91 -14.51 16.45
C VAL A 34 -3.59 -14.52 17.81
N ARG A 35 -2.81 -14.63 18.91
CA ARG A 35 -3.36 -14.60 20.27
C ARG A 35 -4.10 -13.29 20.60
N ARG A 36 -3.72 -12.19 19.96
CA ARG A 36 -4.38 -10.88 20.08
C ARG A 36 -5.65 -10.77 19.20
N GLY A 37 -5.97 -11.79 18.40
CA GLY A 37 -7.10 -11.76 17.47
C GLY A 37 -6.91 -10.78 16.32
N VAL A 38 -5.65 -10.48 15.95
CA VAL A 38 -5.38 -9.52 14.87
C VAL A 38 -5.81 -10.12 13.52
N PRO A 39 -6.56 -9.37 12.69
CA PRO A 39 -6.98 -9.89 11.39
C PRO A 39 -5.81 -10.20 10.47
N LEU A 40 -5.94 -11.26 9.67
CA LEU A 40 -4.91 -11.75 8.74
C LEU A 40 -4.29 -10.64 7.86
N GLN A 41 -5.11 -9.71 7.36
CA GLN A 41 -4.64 -8.61 6.51
C GLN A 41 -3.72 -7.64 7.25
N ARG A 42 -3.93 -7.41 8.55
CA ARG A 42 -3.02 -6.59 9.36
C ARG A 42 -1.73 -7.34 9.68
N ILE A 43 -1.81 -8.66 9.88
CA ILE A 43 -0.64 -9.52 10.06
C ILE A 43 0.22 -9.52 8.80
N SER A 44 -0.37 -9.61 7.61
CA SER A 44 0.34 -9.60 6.32
C SER A 44 1.07 -8.29 6.08
N LEU A 45 0.43 -7.16 6.40
CA LEU A 45 1.05 -5.84 6.35
C LEU A 45 2.22 -5.72 7.35
N LYS A 46 2.06 -6.23 8.57
CA LYS A 46 3.09 -6.13 9.61
C LYS A 46 4.31 -6.99 9.32
N LEU A 47 4.10 -8.24 8.88
CA LEU A 47 5.19 -9.18 8.56
C LEU A 47 5.77 -8.95 7.16
N GLY A 48 5.11 -8.16 6.30
CA GLY A 48 5.52 -7.95 4.91
C GLY A 48 5.52 -9.25 4.09
N ARG A 49 4.67 -10.21 4.48
CA ARG A 49 4.54 -11.53 3.86
C ARG A 49 3.12 -11.69 3.30
N PRO A 50 2.94 -12.38 2.16
CA PRO A 50 1.63 -12.58 1.58
C PRO A 50 0.75 -13.45 2.48
N GLU A 51 -0.56 -13.19 2.43
CA GLU A 51 -1.55 -13.90 3.22
C GLU A 51 -1.49 -15.41 3.01
N GLY A 52 -1.25 -15.88 1.78
CA GLY A 52 -1.10 -17.30 1.49
C GLY A 52 0.05 -17.96 2.26
N ALA A 53 1.21 -17.29 2.35
CA ALA A 53 2.34 -17.80 3.12
C ALA A 53 2.05 -17.83 4.63
N ILE A 54 1.30 -16.85 5.13
CA ILE A 54 0.88 -16.78 6.53
C ILE A 54 -0.13 -17.87 6.85
N ARG A 55 -1.12 -18.12 5.97
CA ARG A 55 -2.08 -19.22 6.13
C ARG A 55 -1.37 -20.56 6.21
N THR A 56 -0.49 -20.87 5.25
CA THR A 56 0.27 -22.13 5.26
C THR A 56 1.09 -22.28 6.55
N LYS A 57 1.73 -21.21 7.02
CA LYS A 57 2.52 -21.26 8.24
C LYS A 57 1.64 -21.39 9.50
N ALA A 58 0.52 -20.68 9.57
CA ALA A 58 -0.42 -20.78 10.68
C ALA A 58 -1.04 -22.17 10.76
N SER A 59 -1.41 -22.77 9.62
CA SER A 59 -1.86 -24.15 9.55
C SER A 59 -0.81 -25.14 10.05
N ALA A 60 0.47 -24.95 9.67
CA ALA A 60 1.57 -25.77 10.18
C ALA A 60 1.84 -25.60 11.68
N LEU A 61 1.41 -24.47 12.27
CA LEU A 61 1.54 -24.17 13.70
C LEU A 61 0.25 -24.41 14.49
N HIS A 62 -0.80 -24.94 13.85
CA HIS A 62 -2.14 -25.14 14.42
C HIS A 62 -2.70 -23.87 15.09
N LEU A 63 -2.60 -22.73 14.40
CA LEU A 63 -3.06 -21.43 14.86
C LEU A 63 -4.38 -21.03 14.18
N ASP A 64 -5.37 -20.63 14.97
CA ASP A 64 -6.65 -20.13 14.47
C ASP A 64 -6.52 -18.66 14.04
N LEU A 65 -6.59 -18.43 12.73
CA LEU A 65 -6.52 -17.08 12.16
C LEU A 65 -7.90 -16.43 12.15
N VAL A 66 -7.97 -15.19 12.62
CA VAL A 66 -9.15 -14.34 12.40
C VAL A 66 -9.06 -13.78 10.99
N GLU A 67 -9.98 -14.19 10.13
CA GLU A 67 -10.09 -13.64 8.79
C GLU A 67 -10.77 -12.26 8.87
N ALA A 68 -10.18 -11.26 8.22
CA ALA A 68 -10.82 -9.95 8.18
C ALA A 68 -12.13 -10.06 7.39
N PRO A 69 -13.21 -9.35 7.78
CA PRO A 69 -14.42 -9.29 6.98
C PRO A 69 -14.07 -8.76 5.59
N GLN A 70 -14.36 -9.60 4.59
CA GLN A 70 -14.09 -9.35 3.18
C GLN A 70 -14.88 -8.13 2.74
N GLY A 71 -14.19 -7.00 2.57
CA GLY A 71 -14.76 -5.80 1.97
C GLY A 71 -15.92 -5.19 2.75
N VAL A 72 -15.61 -4.30 3.71
CA VAL A 72 -16.48 -3.14 3.83
C VAL A 72 -16.36 -2.39 2.51
N PRO A 73 -17.43 -2.23 1.71
CA PRO A 73 -17.40 -1.33 0.58
C PRO A 73 -17.18 0.06 1.17
N VAL A 74 -15.93 0.51 1.17
CA VAL A 74 -15.63 1.89 1.52
C VAL A 74 -16.28 2.69 0.40
N SER A 75 -17.48 3.21 0.65
CA SER A 75 -18.16 4.14 -0.24
C SER A 75 -17.25 5.34 -0.39
N ARG A 76 -16.38 5.31 -1.39
CA ARG A 76 -15.53 6.45 -1.73
C ARG A 76 -16.50 7.55 -2.11
N PRO A 77 -16.50 8.70 -1.41
CA PRO A 77 -17.32 9.82 -1.83
C PRO A 77 -16.95 10.14 -3.28
N SER A 78 -17.95 10.19 -4.15
CA SER A 78 -17.75 10.58 -5.54
C SER A 78 -17.28 12.03 -5.56
N LEU A 79 -15.96 12.23 -5.64
CA LEU A 79 -15.38 13.55 -5.85
C LEU A 79 -15.90 14.04 -7.20
N LYS A 80 -16.72 15.10 -7.17
CA LYS A 80 -17.14 15.77 -8.40
C LYS A 80 -15.87 16.26 -9.10
N PRO A 81 -15.57 15.83 -10.34
CA PRO A 81 -14.40 16.35 -11.05
C PRO A 81 -14.58 17.86 -11.15
N ARG A 82 -13.64 18.61 -10.57
CA ARG A 82 -13.59 20.07 -10.74
C ARG A 82 -13.30 20.31 -12.22
N SER A 83 -14.33 20.64 -13.00
CA SER A 83 -14.16 21.09 -14.38
C SER A 83 -13.36 22.38 -14.34
N LEU A 84 -12.08 22.32 -14.69
CA LEU A 84 -11.29 23.50 -14.97
C LEU A 84 -11.82 24.06 -16.28
N GLN A 85 -12.63 25.12 -16.21
CA GLN A 85 -12.89 25.94 -17.38
C GLN A 85 -11.53 26.50 -17.80
N ALA A 86 -11.03 26.08 -18.97
CA ALA A 86 -9.94 26.76 -19.65
C ALA A 86 -10.47 28.13 -20.08
N GLY A 87 -10.55 29.06 -19.13
CA GLY A 87 -10.69 30.45 -19.46
C GLY A 87 -9.47 30.83 -20.29
N THR A 88 -9.70 31.51 -21.40
CA THR A 88 -8.69 32.28 -22.14
C THR A 88 -8.23 33.43 -21.23
N GLY A 89 -7.62 33.08 -20.10
CA GLY A 89 -6.87 34.04 -19.32
C GLY A 89 -5.64 34.32 -20.14
N ASP A 90 -5.48 35.57 -20.55
CA ASP A 90 -4.22 36.08 -21.07
C ASP A 90 -3.16 35.87 -19.98
N ILE A 91 -2.55 34.68 -19.96
CA ILE A 91 -1.35 34.39 -19.19
C ILE A 91 -0.27 35.20 -19.89
N VAL A 92 -0.17 36.48 -19.53
CA VAL A 92 0.91 37.32 -19.97
C VAL A 92 2.19 36.65 -19.48
N PRO A 93 3.10 36.21 -20.36
CA PRO A 93 4.36 35.67 -19.90
C PRO A 93 5.02 36.74 -19.04
N PHE A 94 5.41 36.39 -17.82
CA PHE A 94 6.22 37.25 -16.98
C PHE A 94 7.54 37.50 -17.72
N ALA A 95 7.58 38.59 -18.49
CA ALA A 95 8.79 39.05 -19.13
C ALA A 95 9.77 39.37 -18.01
N ARG A 96 10.76 38.50 -17.81
CA ARG A 96 11.94 38.83 -17.03
C ARG A 96 12.66 39.93 -17.80
N GLU A 97 12.27 41.17 -17.59
CA GLU A 97 13.08 42.31 -17.99
C GLU A 97 14.45 42.12 -17.36
N ALA A 98 15.45 41.86 -18.20
CA ALA A 98 16.84 41.80 -17.83
C ALA A 98 17.32 43.21 -17.44
N ARG A 99 16.85 43.75 -16.31
CA ARG A 99 17.34 44.99 -15.72
C ARG A 99 18.50 44.71 -14.77
N GLN A 100 19.49 43.98 -15.26
CA GLN A 100 20.68 43.73 -14.48
C GLN A 100 21.85 43.57 -15.42
N LEU A 101 22.38 44.70 -15.93
CA LEU A 101 23.75 44.88 -16.44
C LEU A 101 23.98 46.35 -16.86
N GLU A 102 23.62 47.32 -16.03
CA GLU A 102 23.99 48.75 -16.21
C GLU A 102 24.40 49.35 -14.85
N LEU A 103 25.13 48.57 -14.02
CA LEU A 103 25.57 49.03 -12.70
C LEU A 103 27.03 48.70 -12.36
N PHE A 104 27.85 48.33 -13.34
CA PHE A 104 29.30 48.25 -13.15
C PHE A 104 30.07 48.73 -14.38
N ASN A 105 30.65 49.93 -14.22
CA ASN A 105 31.64 50.67 -15.03
C ASN A 105 31.24 51.19 -16.41
#